data_AF-C9SGZ2-F1
#
_entry.id   AF-C9SGZ2-F1
#
_cell.length_a   1.000
_cell.length_b   1.000
_cell.length_c   1.000
_cell.angle_alpha   90.00
_cell.angle_beta   90.00
_cell.angle_gamma   90.00
#
_symmetry.space_group_name_H-M   'P 1'
#
loop_
_entity.id
_entity.type
_entity.pdbx_description
1 polymer ?
#
loop_
_entity_poly.entity_id
_entity_poly.type
_entity_poly.pdbx_seq_one_letter_code
_entity_poly.pdbx_strand_id
1 'polypeptide(L)'
;MGSVEFSGPNAPYMGSLARLFDAAQAIDQIARQVEDPGLRHADKTQVGLELCTRHAAEFFGFYICRFVMSDVSTLLDKFVKRGSEWVMA
;
A
#
# COMPACT_ATOMS: atom_id res chain seq x y z
N MET A 1 -1.41 14.13 6.56
CA MET A 1 -1.22 12.70 6.86
C MET A 1 -0.36 12.60 8.11
N GLY A 2 -0.82 11.90 9.14
CA GLY A 2 -0.12 11.82 10.43
C GLY A 2 1.16 11.01 10.28
N SER A 3 2.28 11.53 10.81
CA SER A 3 3.54 10.78 10.83
C SER A 3 3.37 9.61 11.81
N VAL A 4 3.41 8.38 11.28
CA VAL A 4 3.39 7.17 12.10
C VAL A 4 4.80 6.92 12.59
N GLU A 5 5.00 6.97 13.91
CA GLU A 5 6.28 6.59 14.52
C GLU A 5 6.36 5.06 14.66
N PHE A 6 7.42 4.48 14.13
CA PHE A 6 7.71 3.05 14.25
C PHE A 6 8.90 2.85 15.16
N SER A 7 8.80 1.88 16.08
CA SER A 7 9.86 1.53 17.02
C SER A 7 10.31 0.07 16.87
N GLY A 8 11.52 -0.24 17.33
CA GLY A 8 12.05 -1.60 17.34
C GLY A 8 12.83 -1.99 16.07
N PRO A 9 13.30 -3.25 15.99
CA PRO A 9 14.26 -3.68 14.97
C PRO A 9 13.75 -3.55 13.53
N ASN A 10 12.43 -3.69 13.34
CA ASN A 10 11.78 -3.62 12.02
C ASN A 10 11.22 -2.22 11.70
N ALA A 11 11.50 -1.19 12.51
CA ALA A 11 10.98 0.16 12.29
C ALA A 11 11.29 0.74 10.89
N PRO A 12 12.51 0.61 10.34
CA PRO A 12 12.81 1.11 8.98
C PRO A 12 11.99 0.41 7.89
N TYR A 13 11.71 -0.88 8.09
CA TYR A 13 10.89 -1.66 7.17
C TYR A 13 9.42 -1.23 7.22
N MET A 14 8.85 -1.10 8.43
CA MET A 14 7.48 -0.59 8.61
C MET A 14 7.32 0.83 8.06
N GLY A 15 8.33 1.70 8.24
CA GLY A 15 8.36 3.03 7.64
C GLY A 15 8.38 3.00 6.10
N SER A 16 9.05 2.02 5.49
CA SER A 16 9.03 1.85 4.04
C SER A 16 7.67 1.39 3.53
N LEU A 17 7.00 0.48 4.24
CA LEU A 17 5.63 0.08 3.91
C LEU A 17 4.63 1.24 4.06
N ALA A 18 4.76 2.06 5.09
CA ALA A 18 3.92 3.25 5.26
C ALA A 18 4.04 4.21 4.07
N ARG A 19 5.27 4.55 3.65
CA ARG A 19 5.50 5.38 2.46
C ARG A 19 4.95 4.76 1.18
N LEU A 20 5.02 3.44 1.05
CA LEU A 20 4.45 2.72 -0.09
C LEU A 20 2.93 2.85 -0.14
N PHE A 21 2.25 2.70 1.00
CA PHE A 21 0.80 2.87 1.08
C PHE A 21 0.35 4.32 0.93
N ASP A 22 1.14 5.29 1.42
CA ASP A 22 0.90 6.71 1.17
C ASP A 22 0.95 7.03 -0.33
N ALA A 23 1.93 6.48 -1.05
CA ALA A 23 2.01 6.61 -2.50
C ALA A 23 0.81 5.94 -3.21
N ALA A 24 0.36 4.77 -2.73
CA ALA A 24 -0.82 4.12 -3.25
C ALA A 24 -2.10 4.96 -3.05
N GLN A 25 -2.24 5.62 -1.90
CA GLN A 25 -3.36 6.53 -1.62
C GLN A 25 -3.35 7.74 -2.55
N ALA A 26 -2.17 8.28 -2.90
CA ALA A 26 -2.08 9.37 -3.87
C ALA A 26 -2.59 8.96 -5.26
N ILE A 27 -2.30 7.73 -5.70
CA ILE A 27 -2.82 7.19 -6.98
C ILE A 27 -4.34 7.09 -6.93
N ASP A 28 -4.91 6.61 -5.83
CA ASP A 28 -6.36 6.50 -5.65
C ASP A 28 -7.05 7.88 -5.63
N GLN A 29 -6.42 8.90 -5.05
CA GLN A 29 -6.93 10.29 -5.12
C GLN A 29 -6.95 10.82 -6.55
N ILE A 30 -5.91 10.55 -7.35
CA ILE A 30 -5.85 10.93 -8.77
C ILE A 30 -6.95 10.19 -9.56
N ALA A 31 -7.17 8.90 -9.28
CA ALA A 31 -8.23 8.10 -9.91
C ALA A 31 -9.59 8.79 -9.81
N ARG A 32 -9.97 9.20 -8.59
CA ARG A 32 -11.25 9.86 -8.31
C ARG A 32 -11.37 11.22 -8.98
N GLN A 33 -10.27 11.97 -9.12
CA GLN A 33 -10.26 13.25 -9.83
C GLN A 33 -10.45 13.10 -11.34
N VAL A 34 -10.02 11.99 -11.93
CA VAL A 34 -10.24 11.70 -13.37
C VAL A 34 -11.73 11.45 -13.64
N GLU A 35 -12.47 10.96 -12.65
CA GLU A 35 -13.92 10.73 -12.74
C GLU A 35 -14.75 12.05 -12.62
N ASP A 36 -14.13 13.20 -12.33
CA ASP A 36 -14.83 14.47 -12.18
C ASP A 36 -15.40 15.01 -13.51
N PRO A 37 -16.63 15.57 -13.52
CA PRO A 37 -17.31 16.02 -14.74
C PRO A 37 -16.56 17.06 -15.57
N GLY A 38 -15.74 17.90 -14.92
CA GLY A 38 -15.00 18.99 -15.57
C GLY A 38 -13.86 18.53 -16.48
N LEU A 39 -13.35 17.31 -16.28
CA LEU A 39 -12.27 16.72 -17.08
C LEU A 39 -12.79 15.89 -18.27
N ARG A 40 -14.12 15.64 -18.33
CA ARG A 40 -14.79 14.77 -19.31
C ARG A 40 -14.77 15.26 -20.76
N HIS A 41 -14.21 16.43 -21.03
CA HIS A 41 -14.16 17.02 -22.38
C HIS A 41 -12.81 16.85 -23.08
N ALA A 42 -11.82 16.21 -22.44
CA ALA A 42 -10.50 15.94 -23.01
C ALA A 42 -10.36 14.45 -23.42
N ASP A 43 -11.03 14.05 -24.51
CA ASP A 43 -11.26 12.64 -24.90
C ASP A 43 -10.03 11.72 -24.86
N LYS A 44 -8.86 12.18 -25.32
CA LYS A 44 -7.66 11.31 -25.38
C LYS A 44 -6.85 11.28 -24.09
N THR A 45 -6.79 12.41 -23.37
CA THR A 45 -6.02 12.52 -22.13
C THR A 45 -6.73 11.79 -20.99
N GLN A 46 -8.06 11.88 -20.95
CA GLN A 46 -8.88 11.17 -19.96
C GLN A 46 -8.74 9.66 -20.09
N VAL A 47 -8.91 9.10 -21.30
CA VAL A 47 -8.78 7.65 -21.52
C VAL A 47 -7.38 7.13 -21.16
N GLY A 48 -6.33 7.91 -21.44
CA GLY A 48 -4.96 7.59 -21.04
C GLY A 48 -4.75 7.57 -19.52
N LEU A 49 -5.36 8.52 -18.80
CA LEU A 49 -5.35 8.60 -17.35
C LEU A 49 -6.12 7.45 -16.70
N GLU A 50 -7.30 7.11 -17.20
CA GLU A 50 -8.10 5.98 -16.72
C GLU A 50 -7.33 4.65 -16.88
N LEU A 51 -6.72 4.42 -18.05
CA LEU A 51 -5.91 3.23 -18.30
C LEU A 51 -4.67 3.16 -17.40
N CYS A 52 -3.93 4.26 -17.24
CA CYS A 52 -2.76 4.29 -16.35
C CYS A 52 -3.16 4.02 -14.90
N THR A 53 -4.22 4.66 -14.44
CA THR A 53 -4.68 4.54 -13.05
C THR A 53 -5.18 3.12 -12.77
N ARG A 54 -5.92 2.53 -13.71
CA ARG A 54 -6.37 1.14 -13.63
C ARG A 54 -5.19 0.16 -13.57
N HIS A 55 -4.21 0.29 -14.47
CA HIS A 55 -3.02 -0.57 -14.44
C HIS A 55 -2.23 -0.43 -13.13
N ALA A 56 -2.09 0.80 -12.62
CA ALA A 56 -1.43 1.03 -11.35
C ALA A 56 -2.20 0.35 -10.20
N ALA A 57 -3.53 0.48 -10.15
CA ALA A 57 -4.37 -0.17 -9.15
C ALA A 57 -4.29 -1.71 -9.25
N GLU A 58 -4.32 -2.26 -10.45
CA GLU A 58 -4.16 -3.71 -10.69
C GLU A 58 -2.79 -4.19 -10.20
N PHE A 59 -1.70 -3.48 -10.54
CA PHE A 59 -0.36 -3.82 -10.06
C PHE A 59 -0.26 -3.80 -8.52
N PHE A 60 -0.79 -2.75 -7.89
CA PHE A 60 -0.80 -2.64 -6.43
C PHE A 60 -1.61 -3.76 -5.78
N GLY A 61 -2.82 -4.03 -6.26
CA GLY A 61 -3.67 -5.08 -5.73
C GLY A 61 -3.10 -6.49 -5.95
N PHE A 62 -2.59 -6.78 -7.15
CA PHE A 62 -2.12 -8.13 -7.50
C PHE A 62 -0.79 -8.48 -6.86
N TYR A 63 0.17 -7.56 -6.88
CA TYR A 63 1.54 -7.84 -6.48
C TYR A 63 1.85 -7.25 -5.12
N ILE A 64 1.67 -5.94 -4.96
CA ILE A 64 2.16 -5.22 -3.77
C ILE A 64 1.37 -5.62 -2.51
N CYS A 65 0.05 -5.50 -2.53
CA CYS A 65 -0.77 -5.84 -1.36
C CYS A 65 -0.60 -7.30 -0.94
N ARG A 66 -0.51 -8.23 -1.91
CA ARG A 66 -0.27 -9.65 -1.63
C ARG A 66 1.11 -9.89 -1.01
N PHE A 67 2.15 -9.28 -1.58
CA PHE A 67 3.51 -9.38 -1.04
C PHE A 67 3.57 -8.89 0.40
N VAL A 68 3.07 -7.67 0.65
CA VAL A 68 3.10 -7.06 1.98
C VAL A 68 2.29 -7.88 3.00
N MET A 69 1.10 -8.36 2.63
CA MET A 69 0.31 -9.22 3.53
C MET A 69 1.01 -10.53 3.87
N SER A 70 1.65 -11.18 2.89
CA SER A 70 2.40 -12.43 3.12
C SER A 70 3.60 -12.20 4.03
N ASP A 71 4.34 -11.11 3.81
CA ASP A 71 5.55 -10.82 4.57
C ASP A 71 5.22 -10.43 6.02
N VAL A 72 4.23 -9.56 6.24
CA VAL A 72 3.76 -9.19 7.58
C VAL A 72 3.21 -10.42 8.33
N SER A 73 2.48 -11.30 7.66
CA SER A 73 2.01 -12.56 8.26
C SER A 73 3.18 -13.44 8.74
N THR A 74 4.26 -13.49 7.96
CA THR A 74 5.48 -14.23 8.33
C THR A 74 6.19 -13.62 9.53
N LEU A 75 6.27 -12.28 9.59
CA LEU A 75 6.84 -11.57 10.74
C LEU A 75 6.02 -11.80 12.01
N LEU A 76 4.69 -11.78 11.91
CA LEU A 76 3.78 -12.06 13.02
C LEU A 76 3.92 -13.50 13.52
N ASP A 77 3.96 -14.49 12.61
CA ASP A 77 4.16 -15.90 12.97
C ASP A 77 5.47 -16.11 13.75
N LYS A 78 6.57 -15.52 13.28
CA LYS A 78 7.87 -15.54 13.99
C LYS A 78 7.78 -14.90 15.37
N PHE A 79 7.10 -13.76 15.48
CA PHE A 79 6.96 -13.06 16.75
C PHE A 79 6.13 -13.87 17.76
N VAL A 80 5.00 -14.43 17.33
CA VAL A 80 4.12 -15.25 18.17
C VAL A 80 4.84 -16.51 18.64
N LYS A 81 5.47 -17.26 17.74
CA LYS A 81 6.20 -18.50 18.10
C LYS A 81 7.29 -18.23 19.13
N ARG A 82 8.09 -17.19 18.90
CA ARG A 82 9.14 -16.79 19.84
C ARG A 82 8.55 -16.36 21.18
N GLY A 83 7.44 -15.61 21.20
CA GLY A 83 6.76 -15.25 22.45
C GLY A 83 6.28 -16.49 23.23
N SER A 84 5.72 -17.48 22.54
CA SER A 84 5.25 -18.73 23.15
C SER A 84 6.37 -19.52 23.83
N GLU A 85 7.56 -19.57 23.23
CA GLU A 85 8.73 -20.23 23.81
C GLU A 85 9.14 -19.61 25.16
N TRP A 86 8.99 -18.30 25.32
CA TRP A 86 9.38 -17.58 26.54
C TRP A 86 8.38 -17.78 27.67
N VAL A 87 7.12 -18.10 27.34
CA VAL A 87 6.08 -18.43 28.33
C VAL A 87 6.20 -19.89 28.80
N MET A 88 6.75 -20.76 27.97
CA MET A 88 6.89 -22.20 28.25
C MET A 88 8.23 -22.57 28.93
N ALA A 89 9.15 -21.61 29.09
CA ALA A 89 10.43 -21.75 29.77
C ALA A 89 10.36 -21.23 31.22
#